data_AF-A0A7M3MPZ3-F1
#
_entry.id   AF-A0A7M3MPZ3-F1
#
_cell.length_a   1.000
_cell.length_b   1.000
_cell.length_c   1.000
_cell.angle_alpha   90.00
_cell.angle_beta   90.00
_cell.angle_gamma   90.00
#
_symmetry.space_group_name_H-M   'P 1'
#
loop_
_entity.id
_entity.type
_entity.pdbx_description
1 polymer ?
#
loop_
_entity_poly.entity_id
_entity_poly.type
_entity_poly.pdbx_seq_one_letter_code
_entity_poly.pdbx_strand_id
1 'polypeptide(L)'
;MRSIVVSLSSSQVSTRIASSHLDDAFQWQLLARMSAIITFVATVHLGLPDAGPGAPVLSVALALVAVISGLFLVLLSLHRGVHELAPPQVISELAEAVRDALRHDGSPDDPWPDDEPLIPSSTGARVISESCGWVVDVAYDDLLRALPPRAHAALHADIGTFVGVADLLLECDTPLDDARREAIRGAISIGSNRSARTDFSFALQQLRDLAQQALRGNRQDTSTAHEALLHLRSLLAEIVRSRQHTGHSLGSDGRALTSVGRPRAAHHVKDTFEILVVAARSDPIGRRHVRAALDHTIAALTDEPGIAEPAPVLHYLHGLRDELAMADRSDSLAGQS
;
A
#
# COMPACT_ATOMS: atom_id res chain seq x y z
N MET A 1 -30.64 8.07 0.61
CA MET A 1 -29.94 7.95 1.92
C MET A 1 -28.68 7.07 1.92
N ARG A 2 -28.33 6.37 0.82
CA ARG A 2 -27.06 5.63 0.70
C ARG A 2 -25.83 6.51 0.41
N SER A 3 -26.00 7.69 -0.17
CA SER A 3 -24.91 8.62 -0.52
C SER A 3 -24.41 9.48 0.65
N ILE A 4 -25.25 9.75 1.65
CA ILE A 4 -24.92 10.65 2.76
C ILE A 4 -24.06 9.94 3.82
N VAL A 5 -24.27 8.64 4.04
CA VAL A 5 -23.43 7.84 4.96
C VAL A 5 -22.04 7.60 4.35
N VAL A 6 -21.95 7.40 3.03
CA VAL A 6 -20.66 7.34 2.31
C VAL A 6 -19.98 8.71 2.32
N SER A 7 -20.72 9.81 2.16
CA SER A 7 -20.16 11.17 2.22
C SER A 7 -19.63 11.57 3.59
N LEU A 8 -20.22 11.07 4.69
CA LEU A 8 -19.78 11.41 6.04
C LEU A 8 -18.65 10.48 6.55
N SER A 9 -18.56 9.25 6.04
CA SER A 9 -17.47 8.32 6.39
C SER A 9 -16.23 8.47 5.50
N SER A 10 -16.35 9.08 4.31
CA SER A 10 -15.25 9.29 3.36
C SER A 10 -14.26 10.40 3.78
N SER A 11 -14.50 11.12 4.88
CA SER A 11 -13.59 12.18 5.35
C SER A 11 -12.52 11.66 6.32
N GLN A 12 -12.68 10.46 6.89
CA GLN A 12 -11.80 9.95 7.94
C GLN A 12 -11.14 8.60 7.62
N VAL A 13 -11.61 7.87 6.62
CA VAL A 13 -10.99 6.62 6.19
C VAL A 13 -10.63 6.77 4.73
N SER A 14 -9.34 6.72 4.40
CA SER A 14 -8.86 6.70 3.01
C SER A 14 -9.65 5.62 2.27
N THR A 15 -10.39 6.00 1.22
CA THR A 15 -11.29 5.14 0.43
C THR A 15 -10.60 3.85 -0.07
N ARG A 16 -9.25 3.84 -0.11
CA ARG A 16 -8.40 2.69 -0.43
C ARG A 16 -8.32 1.62 0.67
N ILE A 17 -8.34 2.02 1.95
CA ILE A 17 -8.32 1.10 3.10
C ILE A 17 -9.73 0.54 3.35
N ALA A 18 -10.75 1.38 3.14
CA ALA A 18 -12.14 0.95 3.24
C ALA A 18 -12.45 -0.19 2.25
N SER A 19 -11.96 -0.14 1.01
CA SER A 19 -12.30 -1.15 0.00
C SER A 19 -11.70 -2.53 0.26
N SER A 20 -10.51 -2.63 0.86
CA SER A 20 -9.89 -3.95 1.16
C SER A 20 -10.50 -4.63 2.38
N HIS A 21 -11.05 -3.86 3.32
CA HIS A 21 -11.77 -4.36 4.50
C HIS A 21 -13.26 -4.63 4.24
N LEU A 22 -13.80 -4.18 3.10
CA LEU A 22 -15.18 -4.48 2.68
C LEU A 22 -15.27 -5.81 1.89
N ASP A 23 -14.14 -6.41 1.49
CA ASP A 23 -14.10 -7.74 0.90
C ASP A 23 -14.05 -8.80 1.99
N ASP A 24 -15.20 -9.15 2.59
CA ASP A 24 -15.24 -10.29 3.49
C ASP A 24 -16.55 -11.08 3.48
N ALA A 25 -16.41 -12.41 3.61
CA ALA A 25 -17.49 -13.38 3.76
C ALA A 25 -18.38 -13.07 4.97
N PHE A 26 -17.87 -12.28 5.93
CA PHE A 26 -18.62 -11.76 7.06
C PHE A 26 -19.76 -10.82 6.65
N GLN A 27 -19.54 -9.91 5.70
CA GLN A 27 -20.59 -9.00 5.22
C GLN A 27 -21.68 -9.76 4.47
N TRP A 28 -21.29 -10.73 3.64
CA TRP A 28 -22.22 -11.62 2.98
C TRP A 28 -23.02 -12.48 3.96
N GLN A 29 -22.38 -12.99 5.02
CA GLN A 29 -23.09 -13.73 6.09
C GLN A 29 -24.05 -12.84 6.89
N LEU A 30 -23.66 -11.60 7.18
CA LEU A 30 -24.48 -10.62 7.88
C LEU A 30 -25.71 -10.23 7.04
N LEU A 31 -25.49 -9.90 5.76
CA LEU A 31 -26.55 -9.59 4.80
C LEU A 31 -27.48 -10.78 4.57
N ALA A 32 -26.93 -11.99 4.43
CA ALA A 32 -27.73 -13.21 4.26
C ALA A 32 -28.62 -13.48 5.49
N ARG A 33 -28.08 -13.35 6.71
CA ARG A 33 -28.85 -13.53 7.95
C ARG A 33 -29.91 -12.44 8.15
N MET A 34 -29.58 -11.19 7.87
CA MET A 34 -30.55 -10.08 7.92
C MET A 34 -31.68 -10.28 6.91
N SER A 35 -31.35 -10.67 5.68
CA SER A 35 -32.32 -10.95 4.62
C SER A 35 -33.22 -12.14 4.98
N ALA A 36 -32.68 -13.19 5.59
CA ALA A 36 -33.44 -14.34 6.07
C ALA A 36 -34.43 -13.95 7.19
N ILE A 37 -33.98 -13.13 8.16
CA ILE A 37 -34.83 -12.61 9.25
C ILE A 37 -35.98 -11.75 8.69
N ILE A 38 -35.67 -10.80 7.80
CA ILE A 38 -36.69 -9.93 7.19
C ILE A 38 -37.66 -10.76 6.35
N THR A 39 -37.18 -11.73 5.57
CA THR A 39 -38.02 -12.61 4.76
C THR A 39 -38.94 -13.47 5.62
N PHE A 40 -38.44 -14.00 6.75
CA PHE A 40 -39.26 -14.76 7.70
C PHE A 40 -40.37 -13.90 8.30
N VAL A 41 -40.04 -12.72 8.80
CA VAL A 41 -41.01 -11.78 9.37
C VAL A 41 -42.03 -11.32 8.32
N ALA A 42 -41.58 -11.00 7.11
CA ALA A 42 -42.46 -10.60 6.01
C ALA A 42 -43.39 -11.74 5.57
N THR A 43 -42.89 -12.97 5.47
CA THR A 43 -43.70 -14.15 5.11
C THR A 43 -44.77 -14.42 6.16
N VAL A 44 -44.42 -14.30 7.44
CA VAL A 44 -45.36 -14.43 8.56
C VAL A 44 -46.43 -13.33 8.55
N HIS A 45 -46.07 -12.08 8.25
CA HIS A 45 -47.03 -10.97 8.17
C HIS A 45 -47.91 -11.01 6.91
N LEU A 46 -47.36 -11.35 5.74
CA LEU A 46 -48.10 -11.42 4.48
C LEU A 46 -48.97 -12.69 4.39
N GLY A 47 -48.58 -13.77 5.07
CA GLY A 47 -49.33 -15.04 5.11
C GLY A 47 -50.51 -15.07 6.08
N LEU A 48 -50.69 -14.03 6.90
CA LEU A 48 -51.79 -13.92 7.88
C LEU A 48 -52.55 -12.58 7.72
N PRO A 49 -53.31 -12.38 6.62
CA PRO A 49 -54.00 -11.11 6.37
C PRO A 49 -55.22 -10.89 7.28
N ASP A 50 -55.84 -11.95 7.82
CA ASP A 50 -57.06 -11.88 8.65
C ASP A 50 -56.92 -12.72 9.93
N ALA A 51 -56.00 -12.33 10.81
CA ALA A 51 -56.00 -12.88 12.17
C ALA A 51 -57.12 -12.20 12.97
N GLY A 52 -58.29 -12.85 13.07
CA GLY A 52 -59.32 -12.54 14.07
C GLY A 52 -58.78 -12.62 15.52
N PRO A 53 -59.63 -12.47 16.56
CA PRO A 53 -59.22 -12.48 17.97
C PRO A 53 -58.66 -13.86 18.38
N GLY A 54 -57.39 -14.09 18.05
CA GLY A 54 -56.75 -15.40 18.03
C GLY A 54 -55.49 -15.43 17.16
N ALA A 55 -54.84 -14.28 16.92
CA ALA A 55 -53.52 -14.25 16.32
C ALA A 55 -52.57 -15.15 17.14
N PRO A 56 -51.80 -16.08 16.52
CA PRO A 56 -50.95 -16.99 17.26
C PRO A 56 -49.89 -16.19 18.01
N VAL A 57 -50.00 -16.11 19.33
CA VAL A 57 -49.09 -15.37 20.23
C VAL A 57 -47.63 -15.77 19.98
N LEU A 58 -47.41 -17.05 19.62
CA LEU A 58 -46.12 -17.60 19.25
C LEU A 58 -45.48 -16.89 18.04
N SER A 59 -46.28 -16.53 17.04
CA SER A 59 -45.82 -15.86 15.82
C SER A 59 -45.36 -14.43 16.09
N VAL A 60 -46.10 -13.70 16.92
CA VAL A 60 -45.74 -12.34 17.36
C VAL A 60 -44.51 -12.38 18.26
N ALA A 61 -44.43 -13.35 19.17
CA ALA A 61 -43.26 -13.55 20.02
C ALA A 61 -42.00 -13.87 19.22
N LEU A 62 -42.08 -14.76 18.21
CA LEU A 62 -40.96 -15.06 17.31
C LEU A 62 -40.54 -13.85 16.48
N ALA A 63 -41.49 -13.05 15.96
CA ALA A 63 -41.18 -11.82 15.24
C ALA A 63 -40.46 -10.80 16.14
N LEU A 64 -40.89 -10.66 17.40
CA LEU A 64 -40.23 -9.78 18.37
C LEU A 64 -38.80 -10.24 18.68
N VAL A 65 -38.60 -11.55 18.90
CA VAL A 65 -37.25 -12.13 19.11
C VAL A 65 -36.37 -11.91 17.87
N ALA A 66 -36.92 -12.07 16.67
CA ALA A 66 -36.20 -11.85 15.41
C ALA A 66 -35.77 -10.38 15.24
N VAL A 67 -36.64 -9.42 15.59
CA VAL A 67 -36.32 -7.98 15.57
C VAL A 67 -35.26 -7.63 16.62
N ILE A 68 -35.38 -8.14 17.84
CA ILE A 68 -34.38 -7.93 18.91
C ILE A 68 -33.03 -8.53 18.52
N SER A 69 -33.04 -9.73 17.94
CA SER A 69 -31.83 -10.37 17.41
C SER A 69 -31.20 -9.54 16.29
N GLY A 70 -32.02 -9.00 15.39
CA GLY A 70 -31.55 -8.11 14.33
C GLY A 70 -30.92 -6.81 14.85
N LEU A 71 -31.54 -6.17 15.85
CA LEU A 71 -30.97 -5.00 16.51
C LEU A 71 -29.64 -5.33 17.20
N PHE A 72 -29.55 -6.47 17.89
CA PHE A 72 -28.32 -6.93 18.52
C PHE A 72 -27.22 -7.21 17.50
N LEU A 73 -27.56 -7.76 16.34
CA LEU A 73 -26.63 -8.01 15.24
C LEU A 73 -26.08 -6.69 14.65
N VAL A 74 -26.94 -5.68 14.50
CA VAL A 74 -26.52 -4.33 14.09
C VAL A 74 -25.61 -3.70 15.13
N LEU A 75 -25.95 -3.77 16.41
CA LEU A 75 -25.11 -3.26 17.49
C LEU A 75 -23.76 -3.99 17.56
N LEU A 76 -23.74 -5.30 17.34
CA LEU A 76 -22.51 -6.09 17.28
C LEU A 76 -21.66 -5.71 16.06
N SER A 77 -22.29 -5.48 14.90
CA SER A 77 -21.61 -5.00 13.69
C SER A 77 -21.01 -3.61 13.91
N LEU A 78 -21.74 -2.71 14.59
CA LEU A 78 -21.23 -1.38 14.94
C LEU A 78 -20.09 -1.49 15.97
N HIS A 79 -20.23 -2.34 16.99
CA HIS A 79 -19.21 -2.52 18.02
C HIS A 79 -17.92 -3.11 17.45
N ARG A 80 -18.01 -4.08 16.53
CA ARG A 80 -16.85 -4.64 15.82
C ARG A 80 -16.23 -3.62 14.87
N GLY A 81 -17.05 -2.94 14.06
CA GLY A 81 -16.56 -1.90 13.13
C GLY A 81 -15.87 -0.73 13.84
N VAL A 82 -16.35 -0.31 15.01
CA VAL A 82 -15.73 0.77 15.79
C VAL A 82 -14.41 0.33 16.45
N HIS A 83 -14.21 -0.97 16.69
CA HIS A 83 -12.95 -1.49 17.23
C HIS A 83 -11.94 -1.90 16.15
N GLU A 84 -12.38 -2.29 14.95
CA GLU A 84 -11.53 -2.56 13.78
C GLU A 84 -11.08 -1.26 13.07
N LEU A 85 -11.77 -0.14 13.31
CA LEU A 85 -11.35 1.20 12.87
C LEU A 85 -10.41 1.90 13.86
N ALA A 86 -9.93 1.22 14.90
CA ALA A 86 -8.97 1.79 15.84
C ALA A 86 -7.66 2.08 15.09
N PRO A 87 -7.26 3.35 14.92
CA PRO A 87 -6.09 3.72 14.14
C PRO A 87 -4.79 2.95 14.49
N PRO A 88 -4.52 2.56 15.75
CA PRO A 88 -3.31 1.79 16.11
C PRO A 88 -3.19 0.42 15.42
N GLN A 89 -4.30 -0.32 15.30
CA GLN A 89 -4.29 -1.67 14.73
C GLN A 89 -4.04 -1.62 13.23
N VAL A 90 -4.76 -0.73 12.53
CA VAL A 90 -4.58 -0.50 11.10
C VAL A 90 -3.17 -0.01 10.77
N ILE A 91 -2.59 0.88 11.58
CA ILE A 91 -1.20 1.32 11.42
C ILE A 91 -0.24 0.13 11.58
N SER A 92 -0.45 -0.71 12.59
CA SER A 92 0.39 -1.87 12.85
C SER A 92 0.33 -2.90 11.72
N GLU A 93 -0.86 -3.19 11.20
CA GLU A 93 -1.06 -4.08 10.06
C GLU A 93 -0.41 -3.55 8.79
N LEU A 94 -0.59 -2.26 8.48
CA LEU A 94 0.07 -1.63 7.34
C LEU A 94 1.58 -1.65 7.50
N ALA A 95 2.10 -1.40 8.70
CA ALA A 95 3.53 -1.46 8.97
C ALA A 95 4.09 -2.88 8.80
N GLU A 96 3.37 -3.92 9.23
CA GLU A 96 3.78 -5.31 8.99
C GLU A 96 3.74 -5.64 7.50
N ALA A 97 2.70 -5.21 6.77
CA ALA A 97 2.64 -5.40 5.32
C ALA A 97 3.84 -4.75 4.60
N VAL A 98 4.31 -3.59 5.06
CA VAL A 98 5.54 -2.97 4.55
C VAL A 98 6.77 -3.84 4.84
N ARG A 99 6.91 -4.37 6.06
CA ARG A 99 8.05 -5.23 6.40
C ARG A 99 8.04 -6.53 5.61
N ASP A 100 6.88 -7.14 5.45
CA ASP A 100 6.72 -8.36 4.67
C ASP A 100 7.05 -8.12 3.20
N ALA A 101 6.56 -7.02 2.62
CA ALA A 101 6.92 -6.64 1.26
C ALA A 101 8.43 -6.33 1.14
N LEU A 102 9.03 -5.65 2.11
CA LEU A 102 10.48 -5.37 2.15
C LEU A 102 11.31 -6.66 2.24
N ARG A 103 10.86 -7.66 2.99
CA ARG A 103 11.51 -8.98 3.08
C ARG A 103 11.43 -9.75 1.77
N HIS A 104 10.32 -9.64 1.03
CA HIS A 104 10.17 -10.26 -0.29
C HIS A 104 10.95 -9.49 -1.37
N ASP A 105 11.12 -8.17 -1.19
CA ASP A 105 11.85 -7.27 -2.08
C ASP A 105 13.38 -7.40 -1.93
N GLY A 106 13.88 -7.88 -0.79
CA GLY A 106 15.32 -8.04 -0.54
C GLY A 106 15.86 -9.40 -1.01
N SER A 107 16.88 -9.39 -1.88
CA SER A 107 17.74 -10.55 -2.15
C SER A 107 19.10 -10.34 -1.47
N PRO A 108 19.57 -11.25 -0.59
CA PRO A 108 20.84 -11.10 0.10
C PRO A 108 22.09 -11.10 -0.81
N ASP A 109 21.95 -11.60 -2.04
CA ASP A 109 23.08 -12.11 -2.84
C ASP A 109 23.32 -11.40 -4.18
N ASP A 110 22.61 -10.30 -4.51
CA ASP A 110 22.94 -9.56 -5.73
C ASP A 110 24.10 -8.60 -5.48
N PRO A 111 25.29 -8.84 -6.08
CA PRO A 111 26.38 -7.88 -6.01
C PRO A 111 25.92 -6.60 -6.72
N TRP A 112 25.89 -5.50 -5.97
CA TRP A 112 25.72 -4.16 -6.49
C TRP A 112 26.74 -3.93 -7.62
N PRO A 113 26.32 -3.86 -8.90
CA PRO A 113 27.22 -3.35 -9.91
C PRO A 113 27.30 -1.84 -9.64
N ASP A 114 28.51 -1.33 -9.43
CA ASP A 114 28.78 0.11 -9.35
C ASP A 114 28.42 0.84 -10.66
N ASP A 115 28.12 0.08 -11.72
CA ASP A 115 27.86 0.58 -13.06
C ASP A 115 26.37 0.89 -13.31
N GLU A 116 26.19 1.95 -14.09
CA GLU A 116 24.94 2.37 -14.72
C GLU A 116 24.15 1.17 -15.27
N PRO A 117 22.80 1.19 -15.21
CA PRO A 117 21.99 0.12 -15.74
C PRO A 117 22.43 -0.25 -17.16
N LEU A 118 22.78 -1.52 -17.35
CA LEU A 118 23.01 -2.13 -18.66
C LEU A 118 21.66 -2.18 -19.39
N ILE A 119 21.25 -1.03 -19.91
CA ILE A 119 20.15 -0.91 -20.85
C ILE A 119 20.69 -1.45 -22.18
N PRO A 120 20.06 -2.45 -22.80
CA PRO A 120 20.45 -2.95 -24.11
C PRO A 120 20.70 -1.81 -25.10
N SER A 121 21.91 -1.73 -25.67
CA SER A 121 22.29 -0.71 -26.64
C SER A 121 21.67 -0.92 -28.02
N SER A 122 21.07 -2.10 -28.25
CA SER A 122 20.31 -2.45 -29.45
C SER A 122 19.11 -3.32 -29.09
N THR A 123 17.95 -3.02 -29.67
CA THR A 123 16.71 -3.79 -29.46
C THR A 123 16.69 -5.04 -30.36
N GLY A 124 17.09 -6.20 -29.83
CA GLY A 124 17.03 -7.48 -30.55
C GLY A 124 15.65 -8.13 -30.54
N ALA A 125 14.88 -7.92 -29.46
CA ALA A 125 13.49 -8.36 -29.34
C ALA A 125 12.72 -7.52 -28.31
N ARG A 126 11.40 -7.43 -28.50
CA ARG A 126 10.47 -6.81 -27.55
C ARG A 126 9.35 -7.80 -27.20
N VAL A 127 9.02 -7.87 -25.92
CA VAL A 127 7.88 -8.62 -25.41
C VAL A 127 6.83 -7.61 -24.96
N ILE A 128 5.64 -7.70 -25.53
CA ILE A 128 4.51 -6.81 -25.24
C ILE A 128 3.43 -7.52 -24.46
N SER A 129 2.68 -6.75 -23.68
CA SER A 129 1.54 -7.21 -22.91
C SER A 129 0.35 -7.53 -23.80
N GLU A 130 -0.37 -8.61 -23.47
CA GLU A 130 -1.63 -9.00 -24.12
C GLU A 130 -2.85 -8.64 -23.26
N SER A 131 -2.63 -8.09 -22.06
CA SER A 131 -3.67 -7.75 -21.10
C SER A 131 -3.44 -6.37 -20.48
N CYS A 132 -4.44 -5.88 -19.74
CA CYS A 132 -4.39 -4.60 -19.05
C CYS A 132 -4.54 -4.82 -17.53
N GLY A 133 -3.69 -4.20 -16.72
CA GLY A 133 -3.75 -4.30 -15.26
C GLY A 133 -2.46 -3.89 -14.56
N TRP A 134 -2.37 -4.21 -13.28
CA TRP A 134 -1.18 -3.99 -12.45
C TRP A 134 -0.30 -5.22 -12.46
N VAL A 135 1.01 -5.06 -12.63
CA VAL A 135 1.97 -6.14 -12.37
C VAL A 135 1.98 -6.41 -10.87
N VAL A 136 1.48 -7.58 -10.47
CA VAL A 136 1.34 -7.97 -9.06
C VAL A 136 2.46 -8.88 -8.59
N ASP A 137 3.12 -9.58 -9.51
CA ASP A 137 4.24 -10.47 -9.20
C ASP A 137 5.12 -10.66 -10.43
N VAL A 138 6.41 -10.85 -10.21
CA VAL A 138 7.41 -11.09 -11.26
C VAL A 138 8.32 -12.22 -10.80
N ALA A 139 8.27 -13.36 -11.51
CA ALA A 139 9.15 -14.49 -11.25
C ALA A 139 10.51 -14.23 -11.94
N TYR A 140 11.43 -13.53 -11.25
CA TYR A 140 12.73 -13.13 -11.82
C TYR A 140 13.58 -14.33 -12.28
N ASP A 141 13.57 -15.43 -11.55
CA ASP A 141 14.28 -16.66 -11.95
C ASP A 141 13.72 -17.27 -13.24
N ASP A 142 12.40 -17.20 -13.44
CA ASP A 142 11.72 -17.69 -14.63
C ASP A 142 11.99 -16.78 -15.83
N LEU A 143 12.01 -15.46 -15.60
CA LEU A 143 12.45 -14.48 -16.60
C LEU A 143 13.89 -14.76 -17.03
N LEU A 144 14.81 -14.91 -16.09
CA LEU A 144 16.21 -15.23 -16.39
C LEU A 144 16.31 -16.56 -17.15
N ARG A 145 15.61 -17.62 -16.75
CA ARG A 145 15.63 -18.90 -17.47
C ARG A 145 15.07 -18.81 -18.89
N ALA A 146 14.12 -17.92 -19.14
CA ALA A 146 13.55 -17.71 -20.48
C ALA A 146 14.51 -16.97 -21.43
N LEU A 147 15.47 -16.20 -20.91
CA LEU A 147 16.44 -15.49 -21.74
C LEU A 147 17.45 -16.45 -22.42
N PRO A 148 17.88 -16.16 -23.65
CA PRO A 148 19.01 -16.85 -24.27
C PRO A 148 20.30 -16.71 -23.44
N PRO A 149 21.25 -17.64 -23.54
CA PRO A 149 22.56 -17.50 -22.90
C PRO A 149 23.25 -16.19 -23.31
N ARG A 150 23.87 -15.49 -22.36
CA ARG A 150 24.54 -14.18 -22.55
C ARG A 150 23.64 -13.03 -23.01
N ALA A 151 22.32 -13.18 -22.97
CA ALA A 151 21.41 -12.10 -23.32
C ALA A 151 21.23 -11.14 -22.14
N HIS A 152 21.16 -9.85 -22.47
CA HIS A 152 20.78 -8.80 -21.53
C HIS A 152 19.36 -8.32 -21.84
N ALA A 153 18.55 -8.17 -20.80
CA ALA A 153 17.18 -7.69 -20.92
C ALA A 153 16.87 -6.56 -19.96
N ALA A 154 16.08 -5.60 -20.43
CA ALA A 154 15.49 -4.52 -19.65
C ALA A 154 14.02 -4.84 -19.36
N LEU A 155 13.65 -4.99 -18.09
CA LEU A 155 12.28 -5.18 -17.63
C LEU A 155 11.63 -3.81 -17.44
N HIS A 156 10.65 -3.48 -18.26
CA HIS A 156 9.91 -2.21 -18.19
C HIS A 156 8.66 -2.31 -17.32
N ALA A 157 8.09 -3.52 -17.21
CA ALA A 157 6.90 -3.81 -16.44
C ALA A 157 7.25 -4.60 -15.17
N ASP A 158 7.82 -3.90 -14.19
CA ASP A 158 8.12 -4.48 -12.88
C ASP A 158 6.93 -4.40 -11.92
N ILE A 159 7.03 -5.04 -10.75
CA ILE A 159 6.00 -5.05 -9.71
C ILE A 159 5.55 -3.61 -9.40
N GLY A 160 4.24 -3.40 -9.41
CA GLY A 160 3.63 -2.10 -9.16
C GLY A 160 3.46 -1.20 -10.38
N THR A 161 3.94 -1.62 -11.56
CA THR A 161 3.70 -0.91 -12.82
C THR A 161 2.32 -1.27 -13.38
N PHE A 162 1.60 -0.26 -13.88
CA PHE A 162 0.38 -0.48 -14.65
C PHE A 162 0.74 -0.68 -16.12
N VAL A 163 0.21 -1.73 -16.73
CA VAL A 163 0.43 -2.06 -18.14
C VAL A 163 -0.90 -2.14 -18.87
N GLY A 164 -0.96 -1.56 -20.06
CA GLY A 164 -2.04 -1.72 -21.03
C GLY A 164 -1.75 -2.83 -22.05
N VAL A 165 -2.73 -3.08 -22.91
CA VAL A 165 -2.55 -3.98 -24.06
C VAL A 165 -1.53 -3.36 -25.01
N ALA A 166 -0.59 -4.18 -25.49
CA ALA A 166 0.55 -3.82 -26.34
C ALA A 166 1.64 -2.93 -25.68
N ASP A 167 1.53 -2.66 -24.37
CA ASP A 167 2.63 -2.00 -23.64
C ASP A 167 3.86 -2.92 -23.56
N LEU A 168 5.03 -2.29 -23.49
CA LEU A 168 6.31 -3.01 -23.40
C LEU A 168 6.46 -3.64 -22.03
N LEU A 169 6.61 -4.97 -21.99
CA LEU A 169 6.94 -5.70 -20.76
C LEU A 169 8.46 -5.76 -20.58
N LEU A 170 9.15 -6.22 -21.62
CA LEU A 170 10.59 -6.49 -21.58
C LEU A 170 11.22 -6.25 -22.95
N GLU A 171 12.41 -5.68 -22.95
CA GLU A 171 13.28 -5.49 -24.11
C GLU A 171 14.53 -6.35 -23.95
N CYS A 172 14.94 -7.05 -25.01
CA CYS A 172 16.12 -7.92 -24.99
C CYS A 172 17.06 -7.56 -26.13
N ASP A 173 18.37 -7.60 -25.88
CA ASP A 173 19.41 -7.36 -26.88
C ASP A 173 19.49 -8.44 -27.97
N THR A 174 18.90 -9.60 -27.71
CA THR A 174 18.98 -10.79 -28.55
C THR A 174 17.59 -11.16 -29.09
N PRO A 175 17.47 -11.68 -30.33
CA PRO A 175 16.21 -12.19 -30.84
C PRO A 175 15.63 -13.31 -29.96
N LEU A 176 14.31 -13.26 -29.75
CA LEU A 176 13.56 -14.27 -29.02
C LEU A 176 12.68 -15.07 -29.99
N ASP A 177 12.50 -16.36 -29.73
CA ASP A 177 11.47 -17.17 -30.37
C ASP A 177 10.13 -17.03 -29.64
N ASP A 178 9.04 -17.55 -30.24
CA ASP A 178 7.70 -17.41 -29.67
C ASP A 178 7.54 -18.14 -28.34
N ALA A 179 8.23 -19.26 -28.15
CA ALA A 179 8.20 -20.01 -26.90
C ALA A 179 8.81 -19.21 -25.74
N ARG A 180 9.92 -18.50 -25.98
CA ARG A 180 10.55 -17.62 -24.98
C ARG A 180 9.71 -16.39 -24.70
N ARG A 181 9.09 -15.78 -25.73
CA ARG A 181 8.16 -14.65 -25.52
C ARG A 181 7.01 -15.07 -24.60
N GLU A 182 6.46 -16.26 -24.81
CA GLU A 182 5.36 -16.76 -23.99
C GLU A 182 5.80 -17.11 -22.57
N ALA A 183 6.99 -17.70 -22.40
CA ALA A 183 7.57 -17.93 -21.08
C ALA A 183 7.80 -16.62 -20.31
N ILE A 184 8.28 -15.56 -20.99
CA ILE A 184 8.46 -14.23 -20.38
C ILE A 184 7.12 -13.64 -19.94
N ARG A 185 6.07 -13.73 -20.77
CA ARG A 185 4.73 -13.27 -20.37
C ARG A 185 4.19 -14.06 -19.18
N GLY A 186 4.37 -15.38 -19.18
CA GLY A 186 3.94 -16.25 -18.09
C GLY A 186 4.65 -15.99 -16.76
N ALA A 187 5.86 -15.42 -16.79
CA ALA A 187 6.61 -15.02 -15.60
C ALA A 187 6.16 -13.66 -15.01
N ILE A 188 5.31 -12.90 -15.71
CA ILE A 188 4.81 -11.59 -15.27
C ILE A 188 3.31 -11.73 -14.98
N SER A 189 2.95 -11.67 -13.71
CA SER A 189 1.55 -11.78 -13.29
C SER A 189 0.87 -10.41 -13.32
N ILE A 190 -0.22 -10.29 -14.09
CA ILE A 190 -1.00 -9.06 -14.21
C ILE A 190 -2.36 -9.26 -13.50
N GLY A 191 -2.64 -8.42 -12.51
CA GLY A 191 -3.88 -8.42 -11.72
C GLY A 191 -4.72 -7.17 -11.94
N SER A 192 -6.01 -7.24 -11.58
CA SER A 192 -6.92 -6.09 -11.66
C SER A 192 -6.62 -5.01 -10.61
N ASN A 193 -6.04 -5.40 -9.47
CA ASN A 193 -5.75 -4.54 -8.34
C ASN A 193 -4.25 -4.59 -8.00
N ARG A 194 -3.73 -3.47 -7.50
CA ARG A 194 -2.37 -3.38 -6.97
C ARG A 194 -2.27 -4.15 -5.65
N SER A 195 -1.19 -4.90 -5.45
CA SER A 195 -1.00 -5.82 -4.31
C SER A 195 -0.04 -5.23 -3.29
N ALA A 196 -0.52 -4.89 -2.09
CA ALA A 196 0.34 -4.40 -1.01
C ALA A 196 1.25 -5.49 -0.40
N ARG A 197 0.99 -6.76 -0.70
CA ARG A 197 1.76 -7.89 -0.19
C ARG A 197 3.10 -8.05 -0.91
N THR A 198 3.13 -7.72 -2.19
CA THR A 198 4.28 -7.91 -3.08
C THR A 198 4.88 -6.57 -3.53
N ASP A 199 4.07 -5.52 -3.62
CA ASP A 199 4.53 -4.18 -3.95
C ASP A 199 4.87 -3.38 -2.70
N PHE A 200 6.17 -3.38 -2.37
CA PHE A 200 6.73 -2.62 -1.26
C PHE A 200 6.44 -1.11 -1.38
N SER A 201 6.55 -0.54 -2.59
CA SER A 201 6.31 0.89 -2.83
C SER A 201 4.85 1.25 -2.48
N PHE A 202 3.91 0.38 -2.84
CA PHE A 202 2.50 0.56 -2.56
C PHE A 202 2.17 0.37 -1.08
N ALA A 203 2.75 -0.64 -0.43
CA ALA A 203 2.59 -0.84 1.01
C ALA A 203 3.05 0.41 1.78
N LEU A 204 4.24 0.93 1.47
CA LEU A 204 4.79 2.13 2.09
C LEU A 204 3.93 3.36 1.81
N GLN A 205 3.47 3.49 0.57
CA GLN A 205 2.56 4.56 0.16
C GLN A 205 1.26 4.56 0.99
N GLN A 206 0.66 3.41 1.27
CA GLN A 206 -0.58 3.36 2.06
C GLN A 206 -0.38 3.87 3.49
N LEU A 207 0.73 3.46 4.14
CA LEU A 207 1.07 3.94 5.49
C LEU A 207 1.40 5.44 5.49
N ARG A 208 2.14 5.92 4.47
CA ARG A 208 2.42 7.35 4.28
C ARG A 208 1.15 8.16 4.05
N ASP A 209 0.24 7.68 3.20
CA ASP A 209 -1.01 8.37 2.89
C ASP A 209 -1.89 8.46 4.17
N LEU A 210 -1.88 7.43 5.02
CA LEU A 210 -2.53 7.45 6.34
C LEU A 210 -1.90 8.51 7.27
N ALA A 211 -0.57 8.53 7.38
CA ALA A 211 0.15 9.53 8.18
C ALA A 211 -0.10 10.96 7.67
N GLN A 212 -0.07 11.16 6.36
CA GLN A 212 -0.40 12.45 5.72
C GLN A 212 -1.82 12.89 6.05
N GLN A 213 -2.79 11.98 5.98
CA GLN A 213 -4.18 12.28 6.30
C GLN A 213 -4.34 12.66 7.78
N ALA A 214 -3.70 11.92 8.68
CA ALA A 214 -3.72 12.20 10.12
C ALA A 214 -3.05 13.55 10.45
N LEU A 215 -1.96 13.91 9.77
CA LEU A 215 -1.29 15.21 9.91
C LEU A 215 -2.14 16.38 9.42
N ARG A 216 -2.92 16.20 8.34
CA ARG A 216 -3.86 17.21 7.83
C ARG A 216 -5.14 17.31 8.66
N GLY A 217 -5.48 16.25 9.40
CA GLY A 217 -6.62 16.18 10.30
C GLY A 217 -6.46 17.17 11.46
N ASN A 218 -7.24 18.24 11.42
CA ASN A 218 -7.20 19.37 12.36
C ASN A 218 -7.23 18.92 13.85
N ARG A 219 -6.08 18.92 14.56
CA ARG A 219 -5.83 18.65 16.01
C ARG A 219 -6.46 17.43 16.69
N GLN A 220 -7.50 16.82 16.14
CA GLN A 220 -8.30 15.79 16.80
C GLN A 220 -7.70 14.39 16.68
N ASP A 221 -6.68 14.20 15.84
CA ASP A 221 -6.09 12.90 15.57
C ASP A 221 -4.55 12.88 15.65
N THR A 222 -4.01 13.70 16.58
CA THR A 222 -2.55 13.81 16.79
C THR A 222 -1.93 12.49 17.25
N SER A 223 -2.66 11.64 17.98
CA SER A 223 -2.17 10.32 18.40
C SER A 223 -1.91 9.40 17.21
N THR A 224 -2.82 9.36 16.24
CA THR A 224 -2.69 8.55 15.02
C THR A 224 -1.57 9.06 14.14
N ALA A 225 -1.45 10.38 13.97
CA ALA A 225 -0.33 10.98 13.25
C ALA A 225 1.00 10.62 13.92
N HIS A 226 1.06 10.71 15.25
CA HIS A 226 2.25 10.35 16.01
C HIS A 226 2.62 8.87 15.84
N GLU A 227 1.67 7.97 16.00
CA GLU A 227 1.89 6.52 15.88
C GLU A 227 2.31 6.13 14.46
N ALA A 228 1.63 6.63 13.43
CA ALA A 228 2.00 6.37 12.04
C ALA A 228 3.43 6.86 11.74
N LEU A 229 3.81 8.03 12.28
CA LEU A 229 5.18 8.55 12.16
C LEU A 229 6.21 7.71 12.92
N LEU A 230 5.87 7.10 14.06
CA LEU A 230 6.76 6.18 14.77
C LEU A 230 7.04 4.92 13.94
N HIS A 231 6.01 4.36 13.30
CA HIS A 231 6.15 3.21 12.41
C HIS A 231 6.93 3.57 11.14
N LEU A 232 6.59 4.68 10.47
CA LEU A 232 7.33 5.17 9.30
C LEU A 232 8.79 5.43 9.63
N ARG A 233 9.09 6.06 10.77
CA ARG A 233 10.47 6.26 11.26
C ARG A 233 11.25 4.95 11.36
N SER A 234 10.66 3.91 11.95
CA SER A 234 11.31 2.59 12.08
C SER A 234 11.54 1.98 10.71
N LEU A 235 10.50 1.96 9.87
CA LEU A 235 10.53 1.37 8.54
C LEU A 235 11.53 2.07 7.63
N LEU A 236 11.60 3.40 7.63
CA LEU A 236 12.58 4.15 6.84
C LEU A 236 14.01 3.83 7.27
N ALA A 237 14.26 3.65 8.57
CA ALA A 237 15.57 3.21 9.06
C ALA A 237 15.87 1.76 8.66
N GLU A 238 14.87 0.86 8.62
CA GLU A 238 15.01 -0.50 8.11
C GLU A 238 15.29 -0.52 6.61
N ILE A 239 14.58 0.29 5.82
CA ILE A 239 14.75 0.45 4.37
C ILE A 239 16.17 0.91 4.05
N VAL A 240 16.66 1.91 4.78
CA VAL A 240 18.04 2.42 4.64
C VAL A 240 19.08 1.33 4.92
N ARG A 241 18.83 0.46 5.90
CA ARG A 241 19.75 -0.65 6.25
C ARG A 241 19.56 -1.89 5.38
N SER A 242 18.43 -2.00 4.69
CA SER A 242 18.10 -3.16 3.88
C SER A 242 18.90 -3.14 2.56
N ARG A 243 19.36 -4.31 2.14
CA ARG A 243 19.88 -4.54 0.79
C ARG A 243 18.69 -4.80 -0.15
N GLN A 244 17.92 -3.77 -0.45
CA GLN A 244 16.82 -3.89 -1.42
C GLN A 244 17.36 -4.38 -2.76
N HIS A 245 16.54 -5.12 -3.50
CA HIS A 245 16.90 -5.54 -4.84
C HIS A 245 17.25 -4.31 -5.70
N THR A 246 18.44 -4.33 -6.28
CA THR A 246 19.01 -3.18 -7.02
C THR A 246 18.27 -2.89 -8.33
N GLY A 247 17.37 -3.79 -8.70
CA GLY A 247 16.79 -3.86 -10.04
C GLY A 247 17.67 -4.62 -11.01
N HIS A 248 18.80 -5.20 -10.58
CA HIS A 248 19.66 -6.02 -11.43
C HIS A 248 19.70 -7.45 -10.92
N SER A 249 19.45 -8.41 -11.80
CA SER A 249 19.55 -9.84 -11.49
C SER A 249 20.48 -10.50 -12.50
N LEU A 250 21.44 -11.29 -12.00
CA LEU A 250 22.37 -12.07 -12.82
C LEU A 250 22.01 -13.54 -12.78
N GLY A 251 21.70 -14.10 -13.94
CA GLY A 251 21.46 -15.53 -14.13
C GLY A 251 22.71 -16.29 -14.54
N SER A 252 22.61 -17.62 -14.55
CA SER A 252 23.66 -18.48 -15.11
C SER A 252 23.90 -18.18 -16.61
N ASP A 253 25.08 -18.55 -17.11
CA ASP A 253 25.47 -18.38 -18.52
C ASP A 253 25.54 -16.92 -19.00
N GLY A 254 25.73 -15.98 -18.08
CA GLY A 254 25.87 -14.54 -18.38
C GLY A 254 24.56 -13.86 -18.74
N ARG A 255 23.42 -14.40 -18.32
CA ARG A 255 22.11 -13.76 -18.50
C ARG A 255 21.98 -12.60 -17.51
N ALA A 256 21.47 -11.46 -17.97
CA ALA A 256 21.26 -10.31 -17.11
C ALA A 256 19.87 -9.73 -17.32
N LEU A 257 19.21 -9.36 -16.22
CA LEU A 257 17.94 -8.67 -16.22
C LEU A 257 18.09 -7.35 -15.45
N THR A 258 17.61 -6.26 -16.04
CA THR A 258 17.63 -4.92 -15.45
C THR A 258 16.22 -4.33 -15.42
N SER A 259 15.65 -4.15 -14.23
CA SER A 259 14.41 -3.40 -14.02
C SER A 259 14.61 -1.91 -14.29
N VAL A 260 13.87 -1.40 -15.26
CA VAL A 260 13.88 0.02 -15.64
C VAL A 260 12.98 0.79 -14.69
N GLY A 261 13.55 1.81 -14.03
CA GLY A 261 12.78 2.76 -13.22
C GLY A 261 12.30 2.22 -11.87
N ARG A 262 12.82 1.09 -11.39
CA ARG A 262 12.54 0.62 -10.02
C ARG A 262 13.04 1.65 -9.01
N PRO A 263 12.18 2.20 -8.13
CA PRO A 263 12.62 3.14 -7.11
C PRO A 263 13.60 2.46 -6.14
N ARG A 264 14.66 3.19 -5.78
CA ARG A 264 15.64 2.75 -4.78
C ARG A 264 15.24 3.25 -3.37
N ALA A 265 15.84 2.68 -2.33
CA ALA A 265 15.68 3.13 -0.93
C ALA A 265 15.69 4.66 -0.77
N ALA A 266 16.66 5.31 -1.42
CA ALA A 266 16.81 6.76 -1.50
C ALA A 266 15.54 7.50 -1.95
N HIS A 267 14.88 6.99 -3.00
CA HIS A 267 13.65 7.57 -3.54
C HIS A 267 12.49 7.43 -2.55
N HIS A 268 12.35 6.26 -1.92
CA HIS A 268 11.31 6.05 -0.92
C HIS A 268 11.45 6.96 0.30
N VAL A 269 12.67 7.13 0.80
CA VAL A 269 12.96 8.05 1.90
C VAL A 269 12.63 9.49 1.52
N LYS A 270 13.11 9.91 0.34
CA LYS A 270 12.86 11.25 -0.21
C LYS A 270 11.38 11.56 -0.34
N ASP A 271 10.65 10.73 -1.10
CA ASP A 271 9.23 10.94 -1.42
C ASP A 271 8.36 10.92 -0.16
N THR A 272 8.70 10.06 0.81
CA THR A 272 7.99 9.99 2.08
C THR A 272 8.13 11.30 2.86
N PHE A 273 9.34 11.82 3.03
CA PHE A 273 9.53 13.05 3.78
C PHE A 273 9.04 14.29 3.07
N GLU A 274 9.15 14.37 1.74
CA GLU A 274 8.61 15.48 0.96
C GLU A 274 7.09 15.66 1.24
N ILE A 275 6.35 14.54 1.21
CA ILE A 275 4.91 14.53 1.47
C ILE A 275 4.59 14.89 2.94
N LEU A 276 5.31 14.30 3.89
CA LEU A 276 5.07 14.52 5.33
C LEU A 276 5.40 15.96 5.76
N VAL A 277 6.48 16.54 5.24
CA VAL A 277 6.85 17.93 5.52
C VAL A 277 5.74 18.86 5.05
N VAL A 278 5.27 18.70 3.81
CA VAL A 278 4.16 19.50 3.26
C VAL A 278 2.90 19.34 4.11
N ALA A 279 2.57 18.11 4.53
CA ALA A 279 1.39 17.83 5.35
C ALA A 279 1.46 18.49 6.74
N ALA A 280 2.65 18.55 7.34
CA ALA A 280 2.85 19.07 8.68
C ALA A 280 3.03 20.60 8.74
N ARG A 281 3.22 21.31 7.62
CA ARG A 281 3.61 22.74 7.57
C ARG A 281 2.79 23.64 8.50
N SER A 282 1.48 23.42 8.57
CA SER A 282 0.52 24.25 9.34
C SER A 282 0.31 23.81 10.79
N ASP A 283 0.86 22.66 11.22
CA ASP A 283 0.70 22.14 12.58
C ASP A 283 2.05 22.07 13.31
N PRO A 284 2.30 22.94 14.30
CA PRO A 284 3.55 22.93 15.07
C PRO A 284 3.86 21.59 15.74
N ILE A 285 2.84 20.83 16.18
CA ILE A 285 3.03 19.52 16.80
C ILE A 285 3.44 18.49 15.73
N GLY A 286 2.71 18.45 14.61
CA GLY A 286 3.07 17.68 13.43
C GLY A 286 4.49 17.95 12.94
N ARG A 287 4.91 19.22 12.84
CA ARG A 287 6.29 19.59 12.44
C ARG A 287 7.34 18.99 13.37
N ARG A 288 7.09 19.01 14.69
CA ARG A 288 8.00 18.39 15.66
C ARG A 288 8.11 16.88 15.47
N HIS A 289 7.00 16.19 15.22
CA HIS A 289 7.02 14.74 15.00
C HIS A 289 7.71 14.37 13.68
N VAL A 290 7.43 15.10 12.59
CA VAL A 290 8.11 14.89 11.30
C VAL A 290 9.61 15.19 11.40
N ARG A 291 10.00 16.26 12.11
CA ARG A 291 11.41 16.57 12.39
C ARG A 291 12.09 15.42 13.15
N ALA A 292 11.47 14.89 14.19
CA ALA A 292 12.03 13.78 14.95
C ALA A 292 12.23 12.51 14.09
N ALA A 293 11.29 12.22 13.18
CA ALA A 293 11.42 11.13 12.22
C ALA A 293 12.54 11.37 11.20
N LEU A 294 12.68 12.61 10.70
CA LEU A 294 13.78 13.05 9.83
C LEU A 294 15.13 12.86 10.52
N ASP A 295 15.29 13.39 11.73
CA ASP A 295 16.54 13.31 12.49
C ASP A 295 16.94 11.85 12.76
N HIS A 296 15.98 10.98 13.06
CA HIS A 296 16.24 9.55 13.25
C HIS A 296 16.70 8.87 11.96
N THR A 297 16.11 9.21 10.82
CA THR A 297 16.48 8.64 9.52
C THR A 297 17.84 9.15 9.04
N ILE A 298 18.13 10.44 9.27
CA ILE A 298 19.45 11.04 9.01
C ILE A 298 20.52 10.34 9.86
N ALA A 299 20.26 10.10 11.14
CA ALA A 299 21.18 9.37 12.00
C ALA A 299 21.43 7.95 11.48
N ALA A 300 20.36 7.21 11.12
CA ALA A 300 20.48 5.87 10.56
C ALA A 300 21.30 5.83 9.25
N LEU A 301 21.14 6.83 8.38
CA LEU A 301 21.91 7.01 7.14
C LEU A 301 23.39 7.35 7.39
N THR A 302 23.70 7.99 8.52
CA THR A 302 25.06 8.40 8.88
C THR A 302 25.86 7.25 9.50
N ASP A 303 25.20 6.43 10.33
CA ASP A 303 25.83 5.34 11.07
C ASP A 303 26.13 4.11 10.19
N GLU A 304 25.34 3.89 9.13
CA GLU A 304 25.45 2.72 8.24
C GLU A 304 25.47 3.17 6.77
N PRO A 305 26.65 3.41 6.16
CA PRO A 305 26.77 3.92 4.79
C PRO A 305 26.42 2.87 3.70
N GLY A 306 25.59 1.86 4.02
CA GLY A 306 25.21 0.76 3.12
C GLY A 306 24.38 1.16 1.90
N ILE A 307 24.02 2.44 1.76
CA ILE A 307 23.44 2.98 0.53
C ILE A 307 24.58 3.43 -0.38
N ALA A 308 24.56 3.02 -1.65
CA ALA A 308 25.57 3.40 -2.63
C ALA A 308 25.72 4.92 -2.86
N GLU A 309 24.68 5.71 -2.53
CA GLU A 309 24.72 7.18 -2.59
C GLU A 309 23.98 7.84 -1.41
N PRO A 310 24.54 7.82 -0.18
CA PRO A 310 23.89 8.44 0.98
C PRO A 310 23.97 9.97 0.90
N ALA A 311 25.00 10.52 0.25
CA ALA A 311 25.27 11.96 0.28
C ALA A 311 24.19 12.83 -0.39
N PRO A 312 23.67 12.52 -1.60
CA PRO A 312 22.57 13.29 -2.20
C PRO A 312 21.29 13.23 -1.37
N VAL A 313 20.97 12.05 -0.82
CA VAL A 313 19.79 11.85 0.04
C VAL A 313 19.93 12.64 1.34
N LEU A 314 21.07 12.52 2.03
CA LEU A 314 21.36 13.27 3.24
C LEU A 314 21.28 14.78 3.01
N HIS A 315 21.85 15.27 1.90
CA HIS A 315 21.76 16.69 1.53
C HIS A 315 20.30 17.14 1.39
N TYR A 316 19.47 16.36 0.69
CA TYR A 316 18.05 16.66 0.54
C TYR A 316 17.29 16.65 1.88
N LEU A 317 17.53 15.63 2.72
CA LEU A 317 16.87 15.52 4.04
C LEU A 317 17.28 16.64 4.99
N HIS A 318 18.54 17.08 4.96
CA HIS A 318 18.98 18.28 5.68
C HIS A 318 18.23 19.53 5.22
N GLY A 319 18.02 19.70 3.90
CA GLY A 319 17.21 20.80 3.36
C GLY A 319 15.77 20.81 3.89
N LEU A 320 15.12 19.63 3.92
CA LEU A 320 13.77 19.49 4.49
C LEU A 320 13.72 19.80 6.00
N ARG A 321 14.73 19.37 6.76
CA ARG A 321 14.84 19.66 8.19
C ARG A 321 14.98 21.16 8.46
N ASP A 322 15.75 21.85 7.61
CA ASP A 322 15.97 23.30 7.71
C ASP A 322 14.70 24.09 7.33
N GLU A 323 13.94 23.63 6.33
CA GLU A 323 12.63 24.18 5.98
C GLU A 323 11.67 24.17 7.18
N LEU A 324 11.54 23.02 7.85
CA LEU A 324 10.72 22.91 9.07
C LEU A 324 11.22 23.87 10.16
N ALA A 325 12.54 24.09 10.29
CA ALA A 325 13.12 24.99 11.30
C ALA A 325 12.80 26.46 11.02
N MET A 326 12.76 26.86 9.74
CA MET A 326 12.36 28.20 9.33
C MET A 326 10.88 28.45 9.63
N ALA A 327 10.02 27.47 9.38
CA ALA A 327 8.59 27.56 9.68
C ALA A 327 8.33 27.76 11.19
N ASP A 328 9.02 27.00 12.05
CA ASP A 328 8.93 27.16 13.52
C ASP A 328 9.36 28.56 13.99
N ARG A 329 10.42 29.13 13.39
CA ARG A 329 10.88 30.50 13.70
C ARG A 329 9.87 31.56 13.28
N SER A 330 9.26 31.41 12.10
CA SER A 330 8.25 32.35 11.59
C SER A 330 7.04 32.45 12.51
N ASP A 331 6.52 31.31 12.97
CA ASP A 331 5.36 31.29 13.87
C ASP A 331 5.68 31.88 15.25
N SER A 332 6.90 31.64 15.75
CA SER A 332 7.37 32.23 17.01
C SER A 332 7.45 33.76 16.95
N LEU A 333 7.75 34.34 15.79
CA LEU A 333 7.79 35.79 15.60
C LEU A 333 6.39 36.38 15.45
N ALA A 334 5.49 35.70 14.72
CA ALA A 334 4.10 36.11 14.55
C ALA A 334 3.27 36.04 15.86
N GLY A 335 3.62 35.14 16.78
CA GLY A 335 2.97 35.03 18.09
C GLY A 335 3.41 36.09 19.12
N GLN A 336 4.42 36.90 18.82
CA GLN A 336 4.95 37.95 19.71
C GLN A 336 4.52 39.37 19.29
N SER A 337 3.90 39.53 18.11
CA SER A 337 3.31 40.77 17.60
C SER A 337 1.82 40.87 17.91
#